data_AF-A0A934ZKH2-F1
#
_entry.id   AF-A0A934ZKH2-F1
#
_cell.length_a   1.000
_cell.length_b   1.000
_cell.length_c   1.000
_cell.angle_alpha   90.00
_cell.angle_beta   90.00
_cell.angle_gamma   90.00
#
_symmetry.space_group_name_H-M   'P 1'
#
loop_
_entity.id
_entity.type
_entity.pdbx_description
1 polymer ?
#
loop_
_entity_poly.entity_id
_entity_poly.type
_entity_poly.pdbx_seq_one_letter_code
_entity_poly.pdbx_strand_id
1 'polypeptide(L)'
;MRPTAWVLLGACILGSPSAFAVGWGTTPVDIPLGGDVSVHREPVSYFAPLGFRTLTPTITWSYRGLLPPPFGTTQIHNFASSGPRIFAALDDGVVFTDDRGAHWSRASWDGSQAPRAMAFDDATGFGAAVGTNGTVWSTTDRGQSWRTRRDVGDVLVDVAVLGHVVAWTSIRGLVQVSADGGTSVRTLSERARGPMPVMSTWQDQLWIRVDGSRWWRVDREGAAERADRSPWDG
;
A
#
# COMPACT_ATOMS: atom_id res chain seq x y z
N MET A 1 -36.01 -21.82 1.75
CA MET A 1 -35.41 -20.83 0.83
C MET A 1 -35.67 -19.44 1.37
N ARG A 2 -34.63 -18.74 1.81
CA ARG A 2 -34.64 -17.32 2.18
C ARG A 2 -33.38 -16.70 1.56
N PRO A 3 -33.44 -15.54 0.91
CA PRO A 3 -32.27 -14.94 0.29
C PRO A 3 -31.39 -14.35 1.39
N THR A 4 -30.12 -14.76 1.43
CA THR A 4 -29.10 -14.16 2.28
C THR A 4 -28.66 -12.85 1.65
N ALA A 5 -28.84 -11.75 2.39
CA ALA A 5 -28.43 -10.41 1.98
C ALA A 5 -26.90 -10.34 1.82
N TRP A 6 -26.46 -9.89 0.65
CA TRP A 6 -25.09 -9.47 0.42
C TRP A 6 -24.94 -8.06 0.99
N VAL A 7 -24.19 -7.92 2.09
CA VAL A 7 -23.69 -6.60 2.51
C VAL A 7 -22.51 -6.27 1.60
N LEU A 8 -22.83 -5.64 0.47
CA LEU A 8 -21.89 -4.93 -0.39
C LEU A 8 -21.33 -3.73 0.40
N LEU A 9 -20.16 -3.88 1.00
CA LEU A 9 -19.30 -2.73 1.31
C LEU A 9 -18.45 -2.47 0.07
N GLY A 10 -19.06 -1.86 -0.93
CA GLY A 10 -18.32 -1.19 -2.00
C GLY A 10 -17.52 -0.06 -1.36
N ALA A 11 -16.21 -0.23 -1.24
CA ALA A 11 -15.33 0.89 -0.96
C ALA A 11 -15.42 1.83 -2.17
N CYS A 12 -16.21 2.89 -2.00
CA CYS A 12 -16.36 3.96 -2.97
C CYS A 12 -15.01 4.68 -3.04
N ILE A 13 -14.20 4.38 -4.05
CA ILE A 13 -12.97 5.11 -4.33
C ILE A 13 -13.39 6.36 -5.11
N LEU A 14 -13.65 7.45 -4.38
CA LEU A 14 -13.84 8.79 -4.96
C LEU A 14 -12.56 9.60 -4.66
N GLY A 15 -11.84 10.00 -5.72
CA GLY A 15 -10.52 10.69 -5.71
C GLY A 15 -10.54 12.11 -5.12
N SER A 16 -9.44 12.83 -4.89
CA SER A 16 -8.01 12.84 -5.32
C SER A 16 -7.20 13.70 -4.29
N PRO A 17 -5.89 14.04 -4.44
CA PRO A 17 -4.71 13.37 -5.01
C PRO A 17 -3.59 13.20 -3.95
N SER A 18 -3.15 11.98 -3.66
CA SER A 18 -1.79 11.58 -3.22
C SER A 18 -1.88 10.20 -2.57
N ALA A 19 -0.91 9.32 -2.84
CA ALA A 19 -0.73 8.03 -2.18
C ALA A 19 -1.83 6.97 -2.40
N PHE A 20 -1.89 6.34 -3.58
CA PHE A 20 -2.61 5.05 -3.67
C PHE A 20 -1.78 3.96 -3.00
N ALA A 21 -2.01 3.77 -1.70
CA ALA A 21 -1.79 2.49 -1.06
C ALA A 21 -2.82 1.51 -1.62
N VAL A 22 -2.38 0.57 -2.46
CA VAL A 22 -3.27 -0.45 -3.00
C VAL A 22 -3.50 -1.49 -1.90
N GLY A 23 -4.47 -1.22 -1.03
CA GLY A 23 -4.78 -2.07 0.11
C GLY A 23 -5.07 -3.50 -0.31
N TRP A 24 -4.53 -4.46 0.45
CA TRP A 24 -4.77 -5.89 0.25
C TRP A 24 -6.28 -6.19 0.28
N GLY A 25 -6.84 -6.65 -0.84
CA GLY A 25 -8.26 -6.93 -0.97
C GLY A 25 -8.52 -8.08 -1.95
N THR A 26 -9.57 -8.85 -1.71
CA THR A 26 -9.99 -9.97 -2.58
C THR A 26 -10.82 -9.53 -3.78
N THR A 27 -11.10 -8.23 -3.90
CA THR A 27 -11.85 -7.68 -5.01
C THR A 27 -10.90 -7.09 -6.07
N PRO A 28 -11.21 -7.32 -7.36
CA PRO A 28 -10.58 -6.59 -8.44
C PRO A 28 -10.77 -5.08 -8.27
N VAL A 29 -9.78 -4.29 -8.68
CA VAL A 29 -9.83 -2.83 -8.58
C VAL A 29 -9.06 -2.17 -9.72
N ASP A 30 -9.66 -1.13 -10.31
CA ASP A 30 -9.00 -0.22 -11.23
C ASP A 30 -8.40 0.95 -10.46
N ILE A 31 -7.12 1.20 -10.70
CA ILE A 31 -6.35 2.26 -10.03
C ILE A 31 -5.85 3.23 -11.10
N PRO A 32 -6.31 4.49 -11.07
CA PRO A 32 -5.78 5.53 -11.95
C PRO A 32 -4.37 5.92 -11.49
N LEU A 33 -3.42 6.00 -12.42
CA LEU A 33 -2.05 6.42 -12.16
C LEU A 33 -1.75 7.83 -12.72
N GLY A 34 -2.77 8.50 -13.25
CA GLY A 34 -2.68 9.86 -13.80
C GLY A 34 -2.88 9.93 -15.31
N GLY A 35 -3.56 10.98 -15.78
CA GLY A 35 -3.94 11.12 -17.19
C GLY A 35 -4.88 10.00 -17.64
N ASP A 36 -4.54 9.35 -18.75
CA ASP A 36 -5.21 8.19 -19.34
C ASP A 36 -4.61 6.85 -18.89
N VAL A 37 -3.67 6.86 -17.94
CA VAL A 37 -2.98 5.67 -17.45
C VAL A 37 -3.71 5.08 -16.26
N SER A 38 -4.00 3.78 -16.33
CA SER A 38 -4.58 3.02 -15.22
C SER A 38 -4.03 1.60 -15.16
N VAL A 39 -4.05 1.01 -13.98
CA VAL A 39 -3.73 -0.40 -13.75
C VAL A 39 -4.93 -1.11 -13.12
N HIS A 40 -5.18 -2.34 -13.56
CA HIS A 40 -6.21 -3.21 -13.01
C HIS A 40 -5.54 -4.31 -12.20
N ARG A 41 -5.91 -4.40 -10.93
CA ARG A 41 -5.45 -5.46 -10.02
C ARG A 41 -6.51 -6.54 -9.93
N GLU A 42 -6.13 -7.79 -10.19
CA GLU A 42 -6.99 -8.95 -10.03
C GLU A 42 -6.39 -9.96 -9.03
N PRO A 43 -7.07 -10.25 -7.92
CA PRO A 43 -6.67 -11.32 -7.00
C PRO A 43 -6.94 -12.69 -7.62
N VAL A 44 -5.89 -13.50 -7.77
CA VAL A 44 -5.99 -14.86 -8.30
C VAL A 44 -6.03 -15.85 -7.14
N SER A 45 -7.09 -16.66 -7.10
CA SER A 45 -7.18 -17.79 -6.18
C SER A 45 -6.27 -18.91 -6.66
N TYR A 46 -5.14 -19.14 -5.98
CA TYR A 46 -4.34 -20.33 -6.22
C TYR A 46 -4.95 -21.53 -5.48
N PHE A 47 -5.37 -22.56 -6.22
CA PHE A 47 -5.81 -23.82 -5.62
C PHE A 47 -4.58 -24.60 -5.16
N ALA A 48 -4.24 -24.53 -3.86
CA ALA A 48 -3.22 -25.40 -3.31
C ALA A 48 -3.75 -26.84 -3.21
N PRO A 49 -2.99 -27.87 -3.62
CA PRO A 49 -3.35 -29.25 -3.31
C PRO A 49 -3.47 -29.43 -1.79
N LEU A 50 -4.42 -30.27 -1.38
CA LEU A 50 -4.85 -30.49 0.01
C LEU A 50 -3.68 -30.55 1.00
N GLY A 51 -3.56 -29.55 1.89
CA GLY A 51 -2.57 -29.58 2.99
C GLY A 51 -2.05 -28.22 3.47
N PHE A 52 -2.12 -27.16 2.65
CA PHE A 52 -1.65 -25.83 3.03
C PHE A 52 -2.80 -24.95 3.55
N ARG A 53 -2.71 -24.47 4.81
CA ARG A 53 -3.75 -23.67 5.49
C ARG A 53 -3.54 -22.15 5.44
N THR A 54 -2.62 -21.65 4.63
CA THR A 54 -2.43 -20.21 4.40
C THR A 54 -2.27 -19.95 2.91
N LEU A 55 -3.34 -19.48 2.26
CA LEU A 55 -3.29 -19.00 0.89
C LEU A 55 -2.92 -17.51 0.92
N THR A 56 -1.73 -17.15 0.45
CA THR A 56 -1.52 -15.78 -0.05
C THR A 56 -2.11 -15.74 -1.46
N PRO A 57 -3.25 -15.07 -1.71
CA PRO A 57 -3.71 -14.85 -3.08
C PRO A 57 -2.57 -14.22 -3.90
N THR A 58 -2.28 -14.82 -5.04
CA THR A 58 -1.36 -14.25 -6.01
C THR A 58 -2.07 -13.11 -6.72
N ILE A 59 -1.42 -11.97 -6.87
CA ILE A 59 -1.99 -10.80 -7.54
C ILE A 59 -1.52 -10.79 -8.99
N THR A 60 -2.42 -10.49 -9.92
CA THR A 60 -2.07 -10.18 -11.31
C THR A 60 -2.44 -8.75 -11.64
N TRP A 61 -1.61 -8.13 -12.47
CA TRP A 61 -1.76 -6.75 -12.92
C TRP A 61 -1.96 -6.73 -14.42
N SER A 62 -2.94 -5.96 -14.88
CA SER A 62 -2.99 -5.49 -16.27
C SER A 62 -2.99 -3.97 -16.29
N TYR A 63 -2.69 -3.38 -17.45
CA TYR A 63 -2.46 -1.94 -17.57
C TYR A 63 -3.07 -1.39 -18.85
N ARG A 64 -3.52 -0.13 -18.79
CA ARG A 64 -4.04 0.65 -19.91
C ARG A 64 -3.27 1.97 -19.98
N GLY A 65 -2.82 2.35 -21.17
CA GLY A 65 -2.08 3.60 -21.40
C GLY A 65 -0.65 3.60 -20.83
N LEU A 66 -0.20 2.50 -20.21
CA LEU A 66 1.16 2.31 -19.71
C LEU A 66 1.91 1.37 -20.64
N LEU A 67 3.13 1.73 -21.03
CA LEU A 67 4.04 0.78 -21.66
C LEU A 67 4.69 -0.10 -20.58
N PRO A 68 4.70 -1.44 -20.75
CA PRO A 68 5.17 -2.34 -19.71
C PRO A 68 6.63 -2.07 -19.33
N PRO A 69 7.00 -2.31 -18.06
CA PRO A 69 8.39 -2.30 -17.66
C PRO A 69 9.20 -3.29 -18.54
N PRO A 70 10.41 -2.92 -19.01
CA PRO A 70 11.18 -3.73 -19.95
C PRO A 70 11.78 -5.01 -19.33
N PHE A 71 11.38 -5.40 -18.12
CA PHE A 71 12.07 -6.40 -17.29
C PHE A 71 11.49 -7.83 -17.38
N GLY A 72 10.84 -8.19 -18.50
CA GLY A 72 10.56 -9.59 -18.84
C GLY A 72 9.74 -10.36 -17.80
N THR A 73 10.30 -11.44 -17.25
CA THR A 73 9.62 -12.42 -16.36
C THR A 73 9.53 -11.99 -14.89
N THR A 74 10.03 -10.82 -14.52
CA THR A 74 10.00 -10.33 -13.13
C THR A 74 8.56 -10.06 -12.68
N GLN A 75 8.20 -10.52 -11.49
CA GLN A 75 6.86 -10.30 -10.97
C GLN A 75 6.70 -8.84 -10.53
N ILE A 76 5.56 -8.25 -10.91
CA ILE A 76 5.15 -6.94 -10.39
C ILE A 76 4.30 -7.16 -9.15
N HIS A 77 4.75 -6.65 -8.02
CA HIS A 77 4.06 -6.77 -6.74
C HIS A 77 3.08 -5.63 -6.51
N ASN A 78 3.40 -4.43 -6.99
CA ASN A 78 2.62 -3.23 -6.74
C ASN A 78 2.88 -2.14 -7.79
N PHE A 79 1.90 -1.28 -8.01
CA PHE A 79 2.06 -0.01 -8.71
C PHE A 79 1.68 1.13 -7.77
N ALA A 80 2.40 2.25 -7.88
CA ALA A 80 2.07 3.50 -7.22
C ALA A 80 2.37 4.68 -8.14
N SER A 81 1.90 5.86 -7.80
CA SER A 81 2.23 7.10 -8.50
C SER A 81 2.55 8.20 -7.51
N SER A 82 3.43 9.12 -7.93
CA SER A 82 3.60 10.41 -7.27
C SER A 82 3.70 11.52 -8.30
N GLY A 83 2.71 12.42 -8.30
CA GLY A 83 2.53 13.38 -9.39
C GLY A 83 2.50 12.67 -10.77
N PRO A 84 3.32 13.08 -11.75
CA PRO A 84 3.38 12.41 -13.05
C PRO A 84 4.20 11.11 -13.06
N ARG A 85 4.95 10.82 -12.00
CA ARG A 85 5.82 9.65 -11.93
C ARG A 85 5.03 8.41 -11.54
N ILE A 86 5.27 7.33 -12.26
CA ILE A 86 4.68 6.01 -11.99
C ILE A 86 5.79 5.07 -11.53
N PHE A 87 5.50 4.25 -10.52
CA PHE A 87 6.41 3.28 -9.93
C PHE A 87 5.86 1.86 -10.10
N ALA A 88 6.74 0.90 -10.32
CA ALA A 88 6.44 -0.52 -10.22
C ALA A 88 7.40 -1.18 -9.22
N ALA A 89 6.82 -1.89 -8.25
CA ALA A 89 7.55 -2.75 -7.33
C ALA A 89 7.80 -4.11 -7.98
N LEU A 90 9.06 -4.52 -8.02
CA LEU A 90 9.56 -5.75 -8.63
C LEU A 90 10.13 -6.69 -7.56
N ASP A 91 10.55 -7.89 -7.96
CA ASP A 91 11.13 -8.89 -7.05
C ASP A 91 12.36 -8.38 -6.27
N ASP A 92 13.13 -7.46 -6.86
CA ASP A 92 14.43 -7.00 -6.35
C ASP A 92 14.53 -5.48 -6.14
N GLY A 93 13.41 -4.76 -6.22
CA GLY A 93 13.39 -3.31 -5.95
C GLY A 93 12.28 -2.56 -6.66
N VAL A 94 12.56 -1.30 -7.00
CA VAL A 94 11.59 -0.38 -7.59
C VAL A 94 12.13 0.18 -8.90
N VAL A 95 11.25 0.26 -9.89
CA VAL A 95 11.48 1.00 -11.14
C VAL A 95 10.46 2.11 -11.25
N PHE A 96 10.80 3.18 -11.97
CA PHE A 96 9.92 4.30 -12.19
C PHE A 96 10.01 4.84 -13.62
N THR A 97 8.96 5.54 -14.02
CA THR A 97 8.86 6.23 -15.32
C THR A 97 8.21 7.60 -15.11
N ASP A 98 8.68 8.58 -15.86
CA ASP A 98 8.11 9.95 -15.90
C ASP A 98 7.36 10.22 -17.23
N ASP A 99 7.32 9.23 -18.13
CA ASP A 99 6.82 9.36 -19.50
C ASP A 99 5.85 8.23 -19.87
N ARG A 100 5.07 7.77 -18.89
CA ARG A 100 4.03 6.72 -19.04
C ARG A 100 4.58 5.40 -19.57
N GLY A 101 5.81 5.09 -19.19
CA GLY A 101 6.46 3.81 -19.44
C GLY A 101 7.24 3.76 -20.75
N ALA A 102 7.35 4.85 -21.50
CA ALA A 102 8.21 4.89 -22.68
C ALA A 102 9.67 4.63 -22.30
N HIS A 103 10.10 5.14 -21.14
CA HIS A 103 11.37 4.82 -20.52
C HIS A 103 11.19 4.51 -19.03
N TRP A 104 11.86 3.46 -18.58
CA TRP A 104 11.89 3.03 -17.18
C TRP A 104 13.30 3.14 -16.62
N SER A 105 13.42 3.73 -15.44
CA SER A 105 14.65 3.83 -14.67
C SER A 105 14.57 2.95 -13.43
N ARG A 106 15.67 2.29 -13.05
CA ARG A 106 15.79 1.63 -11.74
C ARG A 106 16.06 2.67 -10.66
N ALA A 107 15.29 2.60 -9.58
CA ALA A 107 15.61 3.36 -8.38
C ALA A 107 16.85 2.76 -7.69
N SER A 108 17.61 3.60 -6.99
CA SER A 108 18.60 3.09 -6.04
C SER A 108 17.86 2.41 -4.89
N TRP A 109 18.06 1.11 -4.74
CA TRP A 109 17.34 0.29 -3.77
C TRP A 109 18.31 -0.27 -2.72
N ASP A 110 18.01 -0.01 -1.45
CA ASP A 110 18.79 -0.50 -0.32
C ASP A 110 18.20 -1.81 0.20
N GLY A 111 18.63 -2.92 -0.39
CA GLY A 111 18.21 -4.27 -0.04
C GLY A 111 18.04 -5.16 -1.27
N SER A 112 17.61 -6.40 -1.03
CA SER A 112 17.30 -7.39 -2.07
C SER A 112 15.87 -7.92 -1.98
N GLN A 113 15.06 -7.34 -1.08
CA GLN A 113 13.72 -7.82 -0.80
C GLN A 113 12.70 -7.09 -1.68
N ALA A 114 11.67 -7.84 -2.08
CA ALA A 114 10.56 -7.32 -2.88
C ALA A 114 9.67 -6.38 -2.05
N PRO A 115 9.50 -5.11 -2.48
CA PRO A 115 8.43 -4.27 -1.95
C PRO A 115 7.07 -4.85 -2.35
N ARG A 116 6.14 -4.92 -1.39
CA ARG A 116 4.77 -5.43 -1.56
C ARG A 116 3.72 -4.34 -1.64
N ALA A 117 3.97 -3.21 -0.98
CA ALA A 117 3.14 -2.02 -1.06
C ALA A 117 4.01 -0.78 -1.01
N MET A 118 3.55 0.29 -1.68
CA MET A 118 4.19 1.59 -1.72
C MET A 118 3.14 2.70 -1.62
N ALA A 119 3.51 3.82 -1.01
CA ALA A 119 2.68 5.01 -0.91
C ALA A 119 3.56 6.27 -0.91
N PHE A 120 3.00 7.38 -1.40
CA PHE A 120 3.71 8.65 -1.58
C PHE A 120 2.85 9.85 -1.23
N ASP A 121 3.41 10.80 -0.50
CA ASP A 121 2.83 12.13 -0.37
C ASP A 121 3.36 13.03 -1.49
N ASP A 122 2.48 13.48 -2.38
CA ASP A 122 2.86 14.28 -3.55
C ASP A 122 3.39 15.67 -3.18
N ALA A 123 2.87 16.24 -2.10
CA ALA A 123 3.22 17.58 -1.67
C ALA A 123 4.68 17.62 -1.17
N THR A 124 5.10 16.62 -0.41
CA THR A 124 6.46 16.53 0.12
C THR A 124 7.42 15.81 -0.83
N GLY A 125 6.90 14.91 -1.67
CA GLY A 125 7.70 13.95 -2.44
C GLY A 125 8.31 12.83 -1.59
N PHE A 126 7.89 12.71 -0.34
CA PHE A 126 8.24 11.61 0.54
C PHE A 126 7.44 10.36 0.17
N GLY A 127 8.04 9.19 0.33
CA GLY A 127 7.37 7.92 0.10
C GLY A 127 7.86 6.83 1.04
N ALA A 128 7.04 5.80 1.20
CA ALA A 128 7.34 4.63 1.98
C ALA A 128 6.97 3.35 1.22
N ALA A 129 7.72 2.29 1.49
CA ALA A 129 7.48 0.97 0.95
C ALA A 129 7.63 -0.08 2.05
N VAL A 130 6.92 -1.20 1.92
CA VAL A 130 6.97 -2.31 2.88
C VAL A 130 7.01 -3.65 2.15
N GLY A 131 7.63 -4.68 2.75
CA GLY A 131 7.90 -5.95 2.05
C GLY A 131 7.87 -7.21 2.91
N THR A 132 8.16 -8.35 2.27
CA THR A 132 7.91 -9.71 2.81
C THR A 132 8.69 -10.09 4.05
N ASN A 133 9.83 -9.47 4.31
CA ASN A 133 10.61 -9.76 5.52
C ASN A 133 10.30 -8.79 6.67
N GLY A 134 9.35 -7.88 6.48
CA GLY A 134 9.08 -6.84 7.47
C GLY A 134 9.95 -5.62 7.33
N THR A 135 10.58 -5.48 6.17
CA THR A 135 11.39 -4.31 5.90
C THR A 135 10.48 -3.12 5.58
N VAL A 136 10.78 -1.99 6.20
CA VAL A 136 10.22 -0.68 5.91
C VAL A 136 11.31 0.15 5.23
N TRP A 137 11.00 0.68 4.04
CA TRP A 137 11.86 1.62 3.33
C TRP A 137 11.19 2.99 3.28
N SER A 138 12.02 4.03 3.14
CA SER A 138 11.55 5.36 2.79
C SER A 138 12.40 6.02 1.73
N THR A 139 11.80 6.98 1.06
CA THR A 139 12.43 7.89 0.09
C THR A 139 12.07 9.33 0.45
N THR A 140 12.99 10.25 0.18
CA THR A 140 12.80 11.70 0.32
C THR A 140 13.04 12.44 -1.01
N ASP A 141 13.30 11.69 -2.07
CA ASP A 141 13.68 12.19 -3.40
C ASP A 141 12.71 11.71 -4.49
N ARG A 142 11.43 11.55 -4.14
CA ARG A 142 10.38 11.06 -5.04
C ARG A 142 10.72 9.70 -5.65
N GLY A 143 11.20 8.79 -4.82
CA GLY A 143 11.46 7.39 -5.15
C GLY A 143 12.65 7.15 -6.08
N GLN A 144 13.56 8.12 -6.22
CA GLN A 144 14.82 7.92 -6.95
C GLN A 144 15.78 7.03 -6.15
N SER A 145 15.81 7.21 -4.82
CA SER A 145 16.55 6.36 -3.90
C SER A 145 15.71 5.99 -2.68
N TRP A 146 15.90 4.74 -2.26
CA TRP A 146 15.23 4.15 -1.11
C TRP A 146 16.26 3.70 -0.10
N ARG A 147 15.93 3.84 1.17
CA ARG A 147 16.77 3.43 2.30
C ARG A 147 15.97 2.58 3.25
N THR A 148 16.57 1.49 3.71
CA THR A 148 16.00 0.69 4.78
C THR A 148 15.94 1.54 6.04
N ARG A 149 14.79 1.52 6.72
CA ARG A 149 14.57 2.22 7.99
C ARG A 149 14.43 1.25 9.15
N ARG A 150 13.80 0.12 8.88
CA ARG A 150 13.47 -0.85 9.91
C ARG A 150 13.26 -2.23 9.31
N ASP A 151 13.57 -3.24 10.10
CA ASP A 151 13.08 -4.59 9.93
C ASP A 151 12.22 -4.95 11.15
N VAL A 152 10.95 -5.31 10.92
CA VAL A 152 10.01 -5.72 11.98
C VAL A 152 9.86 -7.24 12.11
N GLY A 153 10.47 -8.04 11.23
CA GLY A 153 10.41 -9.51 11.30
C GLY A 153 9.01 -10.12 11.07
N ASP A 154 8.12 -9.40 10.39
CA ASP A 154 6.79 -9.87 10.02
C ASP A 154 6.44 -9.48 8.58
N VAL A 155 5.56 -10.21 7.89
CA VAL A 155 5.20 -9.88 6.51
C VAL A 155 4.31 -8.64 6.52
N LEU A 156 4.85 -7.51 6.04
CA LEU A 156 4.09 -6.28 5.87
C LEU A 156 3.34 -6.29 4.53
N VAL A 157 2.10 -5.82 4.56
CA VAL A 157 1.16 -5.95 3.42
C VAL A 157 0.60 -4.65 2.91
N ASP A 158 0.57 -3.62 3.74
CA ASP A 158 0.03 -2.32 3.34
C ASP A 158 0.78 -1.19 4.04
N VAL A 159 0.83 -0.04 3.38
CA VAL A 159 1.53 1.16 3.84
C VAL A 159 0.79 2.40 3.40
N ALA A 160 0.64 3.38 4.27
CA ALA A 160 0.06 4.69 3.96
C ALA A 160 1.00 5.80 4.41
N VAL A 161 0.96 6.94 3.71
CA VAL A 161 1.84 8.08 3.94
C VAL A 161 1.02 9.37 4.02
N LEU A 162 1.35 10.22 4.98
CA LEU A 162 0.84 11.59 5.12
C LEU A 162 2.00 12.50 5.56
N GLY A 163 2.47 13.39 4.69
CA GLY A 163 3.71 14.13 4.93
C GLY A 163 4.90 13.19 5.14
N HIS A 164 5.47 13.16 6.35
CA HIS A 164 6.51 12.21 6.78
C HIS A 164 5.99 11.12 7.71
N VAL A 165 4.69 11.13 8.01
CA VAL A 165 4.02 10.09 8.79
C VAL A 165 3.80 8.89 7.91
N VAL A 166 4.18 7.73 8.43
CA VAL A 166 4.03 6.44 7.75
C VAL A 166 3.28 5.50 8.67
N ALA A 167 2.22 4.86 8.16
CA ALA A 167 1.60 3.73 8.83
C ALA A 167 1.76 2.47 7.99
N TRP A 168 1.88 1.33 8.65
CA TRP A 168 1.94 0.03 7.98
C TRP A 168 1.24 -1.05 8.76
N THR A 169 0.90 -2.12 8.05
CA THR A 169 0.16 -3.27 8.59
C THR A 169 0.83 -4.58 8.20
N SER A 170 0.70 -5.61 9.04
CA SER A 170 1.18 -6.97 8.75
C SER A 170 0.05 -7.98 8.54
N ILE A 171 0.37 -9.12 7.92
CA ILE A 171 -0.57 -10.26 7.80
C ILE A 171 -1.08 -10.79 9.15
N ARG A 172 -0.38 -10.50 10.24
CA ARG A 172 -0.74 -10.97 11.60
C ARG A 172 -1.51 -9.91 12.39
N GLY A 173 -1.87 -8.80 11.74
CA GLY A 173 -2.62 -7.71 12.34
C GLY A 173 -1.78 -6.72 13.15
N LEU A 174 -0.45 -6.71 12.97
CA LEU A 174 0.36 -5.60 13.48
C LEU A 174 -0.08 -4.32 12.78
N VAL A 175 -0.22 -3.23 13.53
CA VAL A 175 -0.48 -1.88 13.02
C VAL A 175 0.43 -0.90 13.74
N GLN A 176 1.29 -0.23 13.00
CA GLN A 176 2.23 0.75 13.54
C GLN A 176 2.18 2.04 12.75
N VAL A 177 2.53 3.12 13.44
CA VAL A 177 2.66 4.47 12.89
C VAL A 177 4.02 5.01 13.28
N SER A 178 4.65 5.74 12.37
CA SER A 178 5.90 6.44 12.56
C SER A 178 5.73 7.89 12.12
N ALA A 179 6.22 8.84 12.92
CA ALA A 179 6.21 10.26 12.58
C ALA A 179 7.49 10.73 11.86
N ASP A 180 8.49 9.87 11.76
CA ASP A 180 9.85 10.20 11.31
C ASP A 180 10.30 9.26 10.18
N GLY A 181 9.37 8.92 9.28
CA GLY A 181 9.64 8.15 8.08
C GLY A 181 10.06 6.69 8.32
N GLY A 182 9.69 6.11 9.45
CA GLY A 182 9.93 4.70 9.81
C GLY A 182 11.03 4.48 10.87
N THR A 183 11.65 5.55 11.39
CA THR A 183 12.80 5.47 12.30
C THR A 183 12.38 5.08 13.71
N SER A 184 11.38 5.76 14.28
CA SER A 184 10.70 5.42 15.53
C SER A 184 9.23 5.08 15.28
N VAL A 185 8.63 4.29 16.18
CA VAL A 185 7.29 3.72 15.96
C VAL A 185 6.43 3.76 17.20
N ARG A 186 5.14 3.99 16.97
CA ARG A 186 4.05 3.77 17.91
C ARG A 186 3.21 2.62 17.39
N THR A 187 3.08 1.57 18.21
CA THR A 187 2.19 0.44 17.90
C THR A 187 0.75 0.79 18.29
N LEU A 188 -0.16 0.75 17.32
CA LEU A 188 -1.61 0.91 17.54
C LEU A 188 -2.28 -0.43 17.86
N SER A 189 -1.75 -1.53 17.31
CA SER A 189 -2.14 -2.90 17.63
C SER A 189 -1.01 -3.87 17.32
N GLU A 190 -0.79 -4.87 18.16
CA GLU A 190 0.16 -5.97 17.88
C GLU A 190 -0.49 -7.11 17.10
N ARG A 191 -1.79 -7.31 17.29
CA ARG A 191 -2.57 -8.41 16.72
C ARG A 191 -4.02 -7.98 16.55
N ALA A 192 -4.27 -7.26 15.47
CA ALA A 192 -5.62 -6.86 15.12
C ALA A 192 -6.51 -8.10 14.90
N ARG A 193 -7.68 -8.12 15.53
CA ARG A 193 -8.67 -9.20 15.45
C ARG A 193 -9.83 -8.76 14.56
N GLY A 194 -10.14 -9.55 13.54
CA GLY A 194 -11.24 -9.28 12.63
C GLY A 194 -10.76 -9.02 11.20
N PRO A 195 -11.47 -8.20 10.40
CA PRO A 195 -11.04 -7.83 9.06
C PRO A 195 -9.64 -7.20 9.07
N MET A 196 -8.92 -7.34 7.96
CA MET A 196 -7.61 -6.71 7.80
C MET A 196 -7.70 -5.20 8.07
N PRO A 197 -6.70 -4.60 8.73
CA PRO A 197 -6.68 -3.16 8.93
C PRO A 197 -6.69 -2.42 7.59
N VAL A 198 -7.42 -1.30 7.54
CA VAL A 198 -7.53 -0.46 6.34
C VAL A 198 -6.96 0.92 6.65
N MET A 199 -6.22 1.50 5.71
CA MET A 199 -5.60 2.81 5.85
C MET A 199 -5.98 3.71 4.67
N SER A 200 -6.30 4.98 4.93
CA SER A 200 -6.57 5.96 3.88
C SER A 200 -6.39 7.38 4.40
N THR A 201 -6.03 8.31 3.52
CA THR A 201 -5.91 9.73 3.86
C THR A 201 -7.20 10.49 3.55
N TRP A 202 -7.58 11.42 4.40
CA TRP A 202 -8.73 12.32 4.20
C TRP A 202 -8.55 13.62 4.98
N GLN A 203 -8.74 14.77 4.31
CA GLN A 203 -8.61 16.12 4.89
C GLN A 203 -7.40 16.27 5.83
N ASP A 204 -6.21 15.97 5.31
CA ASP A 204 -4.96 16.09 6.06
C ASP A 204 -4.84 15.19 7.30
N GLN A 205 -5.56 14.07 7.29
CA GLN A 205 -5.47 13.07 8.33
C GLN A 205 -5.33 11.69 7.72
N LEU A 206 -4.56 10.83 8.39
CA LEU A 206 -4.47 9.42 8.09
C LEU A 206 -5.44 8.65 8.98
N TRP A 207 -6.39 7.99 8.35
CA TRP A 207 -7.40 7.17 9.01
C TRP A 207 -7.03 5.70 8.93
N ILE A 208 -7.04 5.03 10.08
CA ILE A 208 -6.61 3.64 10.22
C ILE A 208 -7.68 2.85 10.97
N ARG A 209 -8.30 1.87 10.31
CA ARG A 209 -9.27 0.96 10.94
C ARG A 209 -8.52 -0.20 11.58
N VAL A 210 -8.69 -0.39 12.87
CA VAL A 210 -8.15 -1.50 13.65
C VAL A 210 -9.33 -2.31 14.21
N ASP A 211 -9.26 -3.63 14.11
CA ASP A 211 -10.24 -4.58 14.67
C ASP A 211 -11.69 -4.43 14.18
N GLY A 212 -11.87 -3.94 12.96
CA GLY A 212 -13.18 -3.87 12.32
C GLY A 212 -14.17 -2.86 12.91
N SER A 213 -13.94 -2.26 14.08
CA SER A 213 -14.85 -1.25 14.65
C SER A 213 -14.16 0.01 15.18
N ARG A 214 -12.84 -0.01 15.33
CA ARG A 214 -12.11 1.12 15.93
C ARG A 214 -11.36 1.87 14.85
N TRP A 215 -11.60 3.17 14.75
CA TRP A 215 -10.81 4.04 13.90
C TRP A 215 -9.77 4.78 14.72
N TRP A 216 -8.62 5.00 14.09
CA TRP A 216 -7.63 5.96 14.52
C TRP A 216 -7.54 7.05 13.47
N ARG A 217 -7.42 8.29 13.92
CA ARG A 217 -6.97 9.41 13.08
C ARG A 217 -5.56 9.78 13.52
N VAL A 218 -4.71 10.07 12.55
CA VAL A 218 -3.32 10.48 12.76
C VAL A 218 -3.09 11.75 11.96
N ASP A 219 -2.57 12.78 12.61
CA ASP A 219 -2.17 14.04 11.95
C ASP A 219 -0.77 13.95 11.32
N ARG A 220 -0.27 15.06 10.75
CA ARG A 220 1.05 15.16 10.12
C ARG A 220 2.21 15.10 11.10
N GLU A 221 1.94 15.29 12.39
CA GLU A 221 2.90 15.21 13.48
C GLU A 221 2.97 13.79 14.07
N GLY A 222 2.10 12.89 13.61
CA GLY A 222 2.01 11.50 14.07
C GLY A 222 1.22 11.32 15.36
N ALA A 223 0.48 12.34 15.81
CA ALA A 223 -0.39 12.23 16.97
C ALA A 223 -1.61 11.37 16.58
N ALA A 224 -1.67 10.16 17.16
CA ALA A 224 -2.75 9.21 16.91
C ALA A 224 -3.80 9.26 18.02
N GLU A 225 -5.04 9.50 17.63
CA GLU A 225 -6.23 9.55 18.48
C GLU A 225 -7.30 8.56 17.99
N ARG A 226 -8.13 8.07 18.91
CA ARG A 226 -9.26 7.20 18.55
C ARG A 226 -10.41 8.03 18.00
N ALA A 227 -11.10 7.47 17.03
CA ALA A 227 -12.32 8.02 16.47
C ALA A 227 -13.41 6.94 16.45
N ASP A 228 -14.62 7.33 16.87
CA ASP A 228 -15.78 6.43 16.92
C ASP A 228 -16.47 6.29 15.56
N ARG A 229 -16.23 7.24 14.65
CA ARG A 229 -16.74 7.22 13.27
C ARG A 229 -15.66 7.69 12.30
N SER A 230 -15.62 7.04 11.14
CA SER A 230 -14.83 7.48 10.00
C SER A 230 -15.58 8.50 9.15
N PRO A 231 -14.88 9.25 8.27
CA PRO A 231 -15.51 10.08 7.26
C PRO A 231 -16.43 9.32 6.30
N TRP A 232 -16.35 7.99 6.27
CA TRP A 232 -17.13 7.10 5.40
C TRP A 232 -18.26 6.37 6.14
N ASP A 233 -18.40 6.58 7.44
CA ASP A 233 -19.50 6.02 8.23
C ASP A 233 -20.73 6.94 8.08
N GLY A 234 -21.59 6.61 7.10
CA GLY A 234 -22.89 7.27 6.88
C GLY A 234 -23.94 6.97 7.94
#